data_AF-A0A958AM12-F1
#
_entry.id   AF-A0A958AM12-F1
#
_cell.length_a   1.000
_cell.length_b   1.000
_cell.length_c   1.000
_cell.angle_alpha   90.00
_cell.angle_beta   90.00
_cell.angle_gamma   90.00
#
_symmetry.space_group_name_H-M   'P 1'
#
loop_
_entity.id
_entity.type
_entity.pdbx_description
1 polymer ?
#
loop_
_entity_poly.entity_id
_entity_poly.type
_entity_poly.pdbx_seq_one_letter_code
_entity_poly.pdbx_strand_id
1 'polypeptide(L)'
;IVSNPTYIVGIDLGTTHSVVAYTRIIDLDQLPPGESPTIELFAINQVVSPGEVQARPLLPSFLLLPGPHDVPEGALSLPWNGEMNWAVGEYARERGAELPHRLVASAKSWLCQTGVDRTQPILPFEAPEDAQRVSPLEASARYLEQIRNAWN
;
A
#
# COMPACT_ATOMS: atom_id res chain seq x y z
N ILE A 1 -7.55 24.25 -8.07
CA ILE A 1 -6.16 24.74 -7.83
C ILE A 1 -5.26 23.83 -8.65
N VAL A 2 -4.59 24.34 -9.68
CA VAL A 2 -3.57 23.56 -10.40
C VAL A 2 -2.26 23.81 -9.68
N SER A 3 -1.83 22.87 -8.85
CA SER A 3 -0.53 22.93 -8.19
C SER A 3 0.57 22.62 -9.22
N ASN A 4 1.64 23.41 -9.22
CA ASN A 4 2.83 23.08 -10.01
C ASN A 4 3.50 21.84 -9.41
N PRO A 5 3.73 20.76 -10.19
CA PRO A 5 4.40 19.57 -9.67
C PRO A 5 5.82 19.93 -9.25
N THR A 6 6.23 19.45 -8.07
CA THR A 6 7.58 19.69 -7.51
C THR A 6 8.48 18.46 -7.60
N TYR A 7 7.91 17.27 -7.76
CA TYR A 7 8.62 15.99 -7.77
C TYR A 7 8.19 15.11 -8.94
N ILE A 8 9.12 14.31 -9.44
CA ILE A 8 8.85 13.14 -10.28
C ILE A 8 8.85 11.93 -9.36
N VAL A 9 7.78 11.15 -9.38
CA VAL A 9 7.60 9.97 -8.53
C VAL A 9 7.51 8.73 -9.40
N GLY A 10 8.35 7.74 -9.11
CA GLY A 10 8.28 6.39 -9.66
C GLY A 10 7.74 5.42 -8.62
N ILE A 11 6.73 4.64 -8.99
CA ILE A 11 6.13 3.62 -8.12
C ILE A 11 6.31 2.25 -8.77
N ASP A 12 7.03 1.36 -8.11
CA ASP A 12 6.96 -0.07 -8.41
C ASP A 12 5.82 -0.67 -7.59
N LEU A 13 4.74 -1.04 -8.27
CA LEU A 13 3.59 -1.73 -7.67
C LEU A 13 3.73 -3.24 -7.93
N GLY A 14 4.51 -3.89 -7.07
CA GLY A 14 4.86 -5.31 -7.19
C GLY A 14 3.87 -6.26 -6.51
N THR A 15 4.01 -7.55 -6.81
CA THR A 15 3.15 -8.61 -6.25
C THR A 15 3.35 -8.81 -4.75
N THR A 16 4.58 -8.64 -4.26
CA THR A 16 4.95 -8.90 -2.86
C THR A 16 5.30 -7.60 -2.11
N HIS A 17 5.95 -6.66 -2.78
CA HIS A 17 6.31 -5.36 -2.21
C HIS A 17 6.03 -4.27 -3.23
N SER A 18 5.79 -3.07 -2.71
CA SER A 18 5.74 -1.83 -3.46
C SER A 18 6.81 -0.88 -2.94
N VAL A 19 7.38 -0.10 -3.85
CA VAL A 19 8.47 0.84 -3.56
C VAL A 19 8.19 2.15 -4.26
N VAL A 20 8.51 3.25 -3.59
CA VAL A 20 8.37 4.60 -4.11
C VAL A 20 9.74 5.25 -4.16
N ALA A 21 10.13 5.68 -5.34
CA ALA A 21 11.33 6.49 -5.55
C ALA A 21 10.93 7.86 -6.09
N TYR A 22 11.67 8.90 -5.75
CA TYR A 22 11.36 10.25 -6.20
C TYR A 22 12.61 11.08 -6.42
N THR A 23 12.46 12.13 -7.21
CA THR A 23 13.46 13.19 -7.36
C THR A 23 12.75 14.52 -7.54
N ARG A 24 13.38 15.61 -7.11
CA ARG A 24 12.82 16.96 -7.30
C ARG A 24 12.91 17.34 -8.77
N ILE A 25 11.87 18.02 -9.28
CA ILE A 25 11.91 18.61 -10.62
C ILE A 25 12.92 19.75 -10.59
N ILE A 26 13.98 19.61 -11.39
CA ILE A 26 15.04 20.58 -11.56
C ILE A 26 15.30 20.77 -13.05
N ASP A 27 15.75 21.98 -13.39
CA ASP A 27 16.24 22.29 -14.72
C ASP A 27 17.61 21.63 -14.90
N LEU A 28 17.72 20.71 -15.86
CA LEU A 28 18.95 19.96 -16.10
C LEU A 28 20.10 20.87 -16.56
N ASP A 29 19.78 22.01 -17.18
CA ASP A 29 20.79 23.00 -17.61
C ASP A 29 21.42 23.73 -16.41
N GLN A 30 20.79 23.66 -15.23
CA GLN A 30 21.31 24.23 -13.98
C GLN A 30 22.15 23.24 -13.18
N LEU A 31 22.27 21.98 -13.62
CA LEU A 31 23.14 20.99 -12.99
C LEU A 31 24.60 21.20 -13.40
N PRO A 32 25.56 20.95 -12.50
CA PRO A 32 26.97 20.91 -12.87
C PRO A 32 27.23 19.85 -13.95
N PRO A 33 28.18 20.08 -14.88
CA PRO A 33 28.50 19.11 -15.92
C PRO A 33 28.88 17.74 -15.35
N GLY A 34 28.18 16.70 -15.81
CA GLY A 34 28.42 15.31 -15.37
C GLY A 34 27.61 14.90 -14.13
N GLU A 35 26.82 15.80 -13.54
CA GLU A 35 25.90 15.45 -12.46
C GLU A 35 24.53 15.01 -12.98
N SER A 36 23.83 14.21 -12.19
CA SER A 36 22.47 13.75 -12.46
C SER A 36 21.59 13.98 -11.23
N PRO A 37 20.27 14.17 -11.41
CA PRO A 37 19.35 14.31 -10.30
C PRO A 37 19.49 13.14 -9.32
N THR A 38 19.55 13.44 -8.02
CA THR A 38 19.59 12.41 -6.98
C THR A 38 18.21 11.77 -6.86
N ILE A 39 18.17 10.44 -6.86
CA ILE A 39 16.96 9.65 -6.66
C ILE A 39 16.94 9.17 -5.21
N GLU A 40 15.85 9.44 -4.51
CA GLU A 40 15.64 9.05 -3.13
C GLU A 40 14.54 8.00 -3.02
N LEU A 41 14.64 7.12 -2.02
CA LEU A 41 13.55 6.21 -1.66
C LEU A 41 12.65 6.90 -0.63
N PHE A 42 11.36 6.87 -0.88
CA PHE A 42 10.36 7.40 0.03
C PHE A 42 10.01 6.36 1.10
N ALA A 43 10.16 6.73 2.37
CA ALA A 43 9.77 5.87 3.50
C ALA A 43 8.27 6.03 3.78
N ILE A 44 7.52 4.95 3.60
CA ILE A 44 6.06 4.92 3.70
C ILE A 44 5.66 4.56 5.12
N ASN A 45 4.94 5.47 5.78
CA ASN A 45 4.29 5.20 7.06
C ASN A 45 3.32 4.03 6.92
N GLN A 46 3.48 3.03 7.78
CA GLN A 46 2.63 1.86 7.84
C GLN A 46 2.56 1.35 9.28
N VAL A 47 1.47 0.68 9.62
CA VAL A 47 1.37 -0.01 10.91
C VAL A 47 2.38 -1.15 10.91
N VAL A 48 3.21 -1.22 11.95
CA VAL A 48 4.21 -2.30 12.14
C VAL A 48 3.88 -3.18 13.34
N SER A 49 3.14 -2.66 14.31
CA SER A 49 2.56 -3.40 15.43
C SER A 49 1.26 -2.70 15.86
N PRO A 50 0.40 -3.33 16.68
CA PRO A 50 -0.88 -2.72 17.08
C PRO A 50 -0.70 -1.31 17.68
N GLY A 51 -1.21 -0.29 16.99
CA GLY A 51 -1.11 1.11 17.41
C GLY A 51 0.27 1.75 17.17
N GLU A 52 1.21 1.06 16.54
CA GLU A 52 2.54 1.56 16.21
C GLU A 52 2.71 1.77 14.72
N VAL A 53 3.07 2.99 14.34
CA VAL A 53 3.34 3.38 12.94
C VAL A 53 4.82 3.70 12.79
N GLN A 54 5.44 3.13 11.75
CA GLN A 54 6.81 3.46 11.38
C GLN A 54 6.93 3.63 9.86
N ALA A 55 7.80 4.53 9.44
CA ALA A 55 8.14 4.72 8.04
C ALA A 55 9.14 3.65 7.58
N ARG A 56 8.84 2.93 6.50
CA ARG A 56 9.74 1.93 5.90
C ARG A 56 9.86 2.17 4.39
N PRO A 57 11.05 1.97 3.79
CA PRO A 57 11.24 2.17 2.34
C PRO A 57 10.55 1.11 1.48
N LEU A 58 10.20 -0.04 2.07
CA LEU A 58 9.42 -1.10 1.42
C LEU A 58 8.02 -1.13 2.04
N LEU A 59 7.00 -1.21 1.19
CA LEU A 59 5.62 -1.47 1.60
C LEU A 59 5.24 -2.88 1.14
N PRO A 60 5.09 -3.87 2.04
CA PRO A 60 4.53 -5.16 1.65
C PRO A 60 3.16 -5.00 0.97
N SER A 61 2.99 -5.62 -0.20
CA SER A 61 1.78 -5.59 -1.02
C SER A 61 0.72 -6.57 -0.48
N PHE A 62 0.38 -6.41 0.79
CA PHE A 62 -0.60 -7.20 1.53
C PHE A 62 -1.69 -6.28 2.08
N LEU A 63 -2.94 -6.74 2.03
CA LEU A 63 -4.09 -6.05 2.63
C LEU A 63 -4.78 -6.97 3.62
N LEU A 64 -4.86 -6.54 4.87
CA LEU A 64 -5.60 -7.23 5.92
C LEU A 64 -7.00 -6.61 6.03
N LEU A 65 -8.02 -7.46 5.99
CA LEU A 65 -9.44 -7.13 6.19
C LEU A 65 -9.95 -7.79 7.48
N PRO A 66 -9.56 -7.27 8.65
CA PRO A 66 -9.88 -7.92 9.93
C PRO A 66 -11.38 -7.90 10.21
N GLY A 67 -11.87 -8.92 10.90
CA GLY A 67 -13.15 -8.88 11.59
C GLY A 67 -13.08 -8.05 12.89
N PRO A 68 -14.24 -7.83 13.56
CA PRO A 68 -14.33 -6.95 14.74
C PRO A 68 -13.47 -7.35 15.95
N HIS A 69 -13.03 -8.61 16.01
CA HIS A 69 -12.25 -9.16 17.12
C HIS A 69 -10.84 -9.61 16.70
N ASP A 70 -10.47 -9.41 15.44
CA ASP A 70 -9.18 -9.85 14.91
C ASP A 70 -8.04 -8.90 15.26
N VAL A 71 -8.34 -7.64 15.59
CA VAL A 71 -7.38 -6.61 15.98
C VAL A 71 -7.95 -5.76 17.13
N PRO A 72 -7.10 -5.23 18.03
CA PRO A 72 -7.56 -4.28 19.04
C PRO A 72 -8.14 -3.01 18.41
N GLU A 73 -9.04 -2.35 19.14
CA GLU A 73 -9.57 -1.05 18.73
C GLU A 73 -8.44 -0.02 18.58
N GLY A 74 -8.46 0.77 17.50
CA GLY A 74 -7.42 1.75 17.19
C GLY A 74 -6.07 1.15 16.78
N ALA A 75 -5.92 -0.18 16.70
CA ALA A 75 -4.65 -0.81 16.35
C ALA A 75 -4.16 -0.47 14.94
N LEU A 76 -5.07 -0.07 14.05
CA LEU A 76 -4.79 0.20 12.64
C LEU A 76 -4.70 1.69 12.30
N SER A 77 -4.85 2.57 13.29
CA SER A 77 -4.85 4.02 13.09
C SER A 77 -3.55 4.48 12.42
N LEU A 78 -3.68 5.42 11.48
CA LEU A 78 -2.59 6.04 10.75
C LEU A 78 -2.60 7.55 11.01
N PRO A 79 -1.49 8.27 10.77
CA PRO A 79 -1.40 9.71 11.03
C PRO A 79 -2.49 10.56 10.36
N TRP A 80 -3.00 10.09 9.21
CA TRP A 80 -4.05 10.76 8.43
C TRP A 80 -5.46 10.19 8.65
N ASN A 81 -5.61 9.06 9.33
CA ASN A 81 -6.92 8.46 9.61
C ASN A 81 -6.90 7.66 10.92
N GLY A 82 -7.61 8.15 11.93
CA GLY A 82 -7.74 7.51 13.23
C GLY A 82 -8.64 6.28 13.25
N GLU A 83 -9.51 6.11 12.25
CA GLU A 83 -10.56 5.08 12.21
C GLU A 83 -10.37 4.13 11.02
N MET A 84 -9.19 3.51 10.94
CA MET A 84 -8.89 2.51 9.91
C MET A 84 -9.48 1.15 10.30
N ASN A 85 -10.16 0.50 9.36
CA ASN A 85 -10.72 -0.85 9.50
C ASN A 85 -10.04 -1.89 8.60
N TRP A 86 -8.95 -1.51 7.93
CA TRP A 86 -8.07 -2.38 7.16
C TRP A 86 -6.64 -1.88 7.26
N ALA A 87 -5.67 -2.73 6.96
CA ALA A 87 -4.26 -2.37 6.98
C ALA A 87 -3.56 -2.80 5.69
N VAL A 88 -2.58 -2.00 5.26
CA VAL A 88 -1.65 -2.33 4.18
C VAL A 88 -0.23 -2.30 4.73
N GLY A 89 0.64 -3.19 4.23
CA GLY A 89 2.06 -3.19 4.59
C GLY A 89 2.42 -4.23 5.64
N GLU A 90 3.34 -3.88 6.52
CA GLU A 90 4.02 -4.81 7.42
C GLU A 90 3.08 -5.51 8.39
N TYR A 91 2.24 -4.76 9.11
CA TYR A 91 1.28 -5.37 10.01
C TYR A 91 0.27 -6.25 9.27
N ALA A 92 -0.13 -5.88 8.04
CA ALA A 92 -0.99 -6.72 7.22
C ALA A 92 -0.31 -8.04 6.82
N ARG A 93 0.98 -8.00 6.48
CA ARG A 93 1.80 -9.18 6.18
C ARG A 93 1.93 -10.09 7.40
N GLU A 94 2.22 -9.54 8.57
CA GLU A 94 2.47 -10.31 9.80
C GLU A 94 1.18 -10.87 10.40
N ARG A 95 0.21 -10.02 10.72
CA ARG A 95 -1.07 -10.45 11.30
C ARG A 95 -1.89 -11.27 10.30
N GLY A 96 -1.81 -10.95 9.02
CA GLY A 96 -2.49 -11.70 7.97
C GLY A 96 -1.94 -13.12 7.78
N ALA A 97 -0.67 -13.38 8.13
CA ALA A 97 -0.13 -14.74 8.11
C ALA A 97 -0.82 -15.66 9.13
N GLU A 98 -1.33 -15.08 10.23
CA GLU A 98 -2.11 -15.79 11.25
C GLU A 98 -3.60 -15.90 10.86
N LEU A 99 -4.07 -15.02 9.97
CA LEU A 99 -5.46 -14.91 9.52
C LEU A 99 -5.55 -14.99 7.98
N PRO A 100 -5.13 -16.09 7.33
CA PRO A 100 -5.03 -16.16 5.87
C PRO A 100 -6.36 -15.91 5.15
N HIS A 101 -7.48 -16.28 5.77
CA HIS A 101 -8.83 -16.05 5.25
C HIS A 101 -9.27 -14.57 5.31
N ARG A 102 -8.50 -13.69 5.96
CA ARG A 102 -8.67 -12.23 6.02
C ARG A 102 -7.59 -11.48 5.24
N LEU A 103 -6.61 -12.18 4.68
CA LEU A 103 -5.44 -11.60 4.04
C LEU A 103 -5.56 -11.64 2.52
N VAL A 104 -5.47 -10.46 1.89
CA VAL A 104 -5.26 -10.35 0.46
C VAL A 104 -3.76 -10.30 0.18
N ALA A 105 -3.30 -11.26 -0.62
CA ALA A 105 -1.95 -11.32 -1.16
C ALA A 105 -1.99 -11.45 -2.69
N SER A 106 -0.89 -11.14 -3.37
CA SER A 106 -0.74 -11.31 -4.82
C SER A 106 -1.81 -10.59 -5.66
N ALA A 107 -2.35 -9.47 -5.18
CA ALA A 107 -3.41 -8.71 -5.86
C ALA A 107 -3.01 -8.32 -7.29
N LYS A 108 -1.74 -7.97 -7.55
CA LYS A 108 -1.22 -7.70 -8.89
C LYS A 108 -1.39 -8.89 -9.84
N SER A 109 -1.09 -10.10 -9.38
CA SER A 109 -1.24 -11.31 -10.21
C SER A 109 -2.70 -11.55 -10.57
N TRP A 110 -3.61 -11.39 -9.61
CA TRP A 110 -5.05 -11.49 -9.85
C TRP A 110 -5.57 -10.38 -10.78
N LEU A 111 -5.03 -9.17 -10.67
CA LEU A 111 -5.38 -8.03 -11.52
C LEU A 111 -5.02 -8.27 -13.00
N CYS A 112 -3.96 -9.04 -13.25
CA CYS A 112 -3.44 -9.37 -14.57
C CYS A 112 -3.91 -10.73 -15.10
N GLN A 113 -4.73 -11.47 -14.35
CA GLN A 113 -5.18 -12.81 -14.74
C GLN A 113 -6.37 -12.71 -15.71
N THR A 114 -6.17 -13.14 -16.97
CA THR A 114 -7.15 -12.98 -18.06
C THR A 114 -8.51 -13.65 -17.79
N GLY A 115 -8.53 -14.76 -17.05
CA GLY A 115 -9.75 -15.52 -16.76
C GLY A 115 -10.56 -15.01 -15.56
N VAL A 116 -10.16 -13.89 -14.95
CA VAL A 116 -10.75 -13.37 -13.73
C VAL A 116 -11.38 -12.00 -14.00
N ASP A 117 -12.61 -11.81 -13.54
CA ASP A 117 -13.15 -10.45 -13.42
C ASP A 117 -12.49 -9.74 -12.24
N ARG A 118 -11.47 -8.96 -12.56
CA ARG A 118 -10.65 -8.18 -11.62
C ARG A 118 -11.40 -7.07 -10.88
N THR A 119 -12.68 -6.85 -11.18
CA THR A 119 -13.54 -5.89 -10.49
C THR A 119 -14.48 -6.54 -9.48
N GLN A 120 -14.64 -7.87 -9.50
CA GLN A 120 -15.47 -8.59 -8.54
C GLN A 120 -14.76 -8.80 -7.20
N PRO A 121 -15.49 -8.79 -6.08
CA PRO A 121 -14.94 -8.99 -4.73
C PRO A 121 -14.59 -10.46 -4.47
N ILE A 122 -13.50 -10.93 -5.08
CA ILE A 122 -13.08 -12.34 -5.02
C ILE A 122 -11.95 -12.60 -4.00
N LEU A 123 -11.31 -11.57 -3.44
CA LEU A 123 -10.19 -11.69 -2.51
C LEU A 123 -10.59 -11.26 -1.09
N PRO A 124 -10.13 -11.94 -0.02
CA PRO A 124 -9.34 -13.16 -0.03
C PRO A 124 -10.13 -14.32 -0.61
N PHE A 125 -9.47 -15.19 -1.39
CA PHE A 125 -10.16 -16.26 -2.13
C PHE A 125 -10.86 -17.23 -1.18
N GLU A 126 -10.21 -17.56 -0.06
CA GLU A 126 -10.67 -18.51 0.96
C GLU A 126 -11.44 -17.84 2.12
N ALA A 127 -11.91 -16.60 1.93
CA ALA A 127 -12.68 -15.92 2.97
C ALA A 127 -14.03 -16.63 3.23
N PRO A 128 -14.53 -16.69 4.47
CA PRO A 128 -15.89 -17.11 4.78
C PRO A 128 -16.96 -16.31 4.00
N GLU A 129 -18.19 -16.84 3.90
CA GLU A 129 -19.30 -16.15 3.19
C GLU A 129 -19.66 -14.79 3.80
N ASP A 130 -19.53 -14.65 5.13
CA ASP A 130 -19.81 -13.44 5.89
C ASP A 130 -18.59 -12.50 6.00
N ALA A 131 -17.43 -12.91 5.49
CA ALA A 131 -16.23 -12.12 5.56
C ALA A 131 -16.17 -11.07 4.44
N GLN A 132 -15.57 -9.92 4.76
CA GLN A 132 -15.33 -8.87 3.77
C GLN A 132 -14.41 -9.39 2.66
N ARG A 133 -14.83 -9.17 1.42
CA ARG A 133 -14.02 -9.38 0.23
C ARG A 133 -13.88 -8.08 -0.56
N VAL A 134 -12.80 -7.98 -1.32
CA VAL A 134 -12.48 -6.87 -2.22
C VAL A 134 -12.02 -7.43 -3.56
N SER A 135 -12.06 -6.58 -4.58
CA SER A 135 -11.55 -6.94 -5.90
C SER A 135 -10.02 -6.77 -5.98
N PRO A 136 -9.35 -7.45 -6.93
CA PRO A 136 -7.93 -7.20 -7.22
C PRO A 136 -7.64 -5.73 -7.53
N LEU A 137 -8.57 -5.05 -8.22
CA LEU A 137 -8.49 -3.62 -8.50
C LEU A 137 -8.54 -2.79 -7.21
N GLU A 138 -9.48 -3.08 -6.31
CA GLU A 138 -9.62 -2.33 -5.07
C GLU A 138 -8.45 -2.56 -4.11
N ALA A 139 -7.96 -3.80 -3.98
CA ALA A 139 -6.77 -4.08 -3.19
C ALA A 139 -5.56 -3.28 -3.69
N SER A 140 -5.36 -3.25 -5.01
CA SER A 140 -4.29 -2.46 -5.64
C SER A 140 -4.47 -0.96 -5.43
N ALA A 141 -5.72 -0.48 -5.47
CA ALA A 141 -6.05 0.92 -5.19
C ALA A 141 -5.74 1.28 -3.73
N ARG A 142 -6.01 0.40 -2.75
CA ARG A 142 -5.67 0.62 -1.34
C ARG A 142 -4.16 0.68 -1.10
N TYR A 143 -3.36 -0.09 -1.86
CA TYR A 143 -1.90 0.04 -1.82
C TYR A 143 -1.44 1.43 -2.28
N LEU A 144 -2.00 1.93 -3.38
CA LEU A 144 -1.71 3.27 -3.88
C LEU A 144 -2.26 4.37 -2.96
N GLU A 145 -3.39 4.14 -2.31
CA GLU A 145 -3.96 5.05 -1.31
C GLU A 145 -3.06 5.17 -0.08
N GLN A 146 -2.51 4.07 0.42
CA GLN A 146 -1.51 4.09 1.50
C GLN A 146 -0.30 4.95 1.11
N ILE A 147 0.23 4.75 -0.11
CA ILE A 147 1.36 5.52 -0.64
C ILE A 147 1.00 7.01 -0.76
N ARG A 148 -0.15 7.33 -1.36
CA ARG A 148 -0.62 8.70 -1.58
C ARG A 148 -0.81 9.43 -0.26
N ASN A 149 -1.46 8.80 0.72
CA ASN A 149 -1.74 9.43 1.99
C ASN A 149 -0.48 9.58 2.85
N ALA A 150 0.50 8.69 2.72
CA ALA A 150 1.80 8.87 3.36
C ALA A 150 2.60 10.04 2.78
N TRP A 151 2.43 10.33 1.48
CA TRP A 151 3.13 11.41 0.78
C TRP A 151 2.59 12.82 1.09
N ASN A 152 1.28 12.95 1.32
CA ASN A 152 0.58 14.23 1.54
C ASN A 152 0.65 14.68 3.00
#